data_AF-A0A2D6X1Y0-F1
#
_entry.id   AF-A0A2D6X1Y0-F1
#
_cell.length_a   1.000
_cell.length_b   1.000
_cell.length_c   1.000
_cell.angle_alpha   90.00
_cell.angle_beta   90.00
_cell.angle_gamma   90.00
#
_symmetry.space_group_name_H-M   'P 1'
#
loop_
_entity.id
_entity.type
_entity.pdbx_description
1 polymer ?
#
loop_
_entity_poly.entity_id
_entity_poly.type
_entity_poly.pdbx_seq_one_letter_code
_entity_poly.pdbx_strand_id
1 'polypeptide(L)'
;MRQLFESWRKYTLLTEEQLLIEGRIEDVKKKYPRIPKIIDYLIRRDPSGNQKYLAWAAKQTEAARQYRAQYTPPGTGLDVAQIESSWVPELTDKIEKFHKWNQRMPKFGFSKDINSYENYEALRDAVNKVEAEDTQATKRAEEKRAAFSEAEVIDDTEDYFIVRPTTTESSCFFGRGTRWCISADRSSNYFDSYTSEGKMFYFMFMKHVDPTNRYKKLAFVLDSEYDLESVFDAEDDELNEGEIEEAFVQNLLHQATAEGAWMAYLWYEGGRFADEATKEDVALYNQALERLGIGALGTDETSGLLTMEEAEYANADIREQANGIQIHVMEQMRDHAYHNPAGPTEEDYQKIQNKFEESAEHTYLYFEAYEEGKYYYNGGMSFDFSDLEWLDEHEDNDDMLSDIVREAADDNYVYVDDIEVYNEEARLDFTPDYDETGLDGFEKFADRVLEYDEHWQEIYDVVISKLKGLRKIPAPDLEKERFYWPSDEEKAKQMELDLKTQAEKKDAEDVDTVLSMIRESKKIKVRIMRAKK
;
A
#
# COMPACT_ATOMS: atom_id res chain seq x y z
N MET A 1 -34.47 -71.71 23.38
CA MET A 1 -35.63 -70.78 23.43
C MET A 1 -35.27 -69.39 23.94
N ARG A 2 -34.65 -69.21 25.13
CA ARG A 2 -34.28 -67.87 25.65
C ARG A 2 -33.47 -67.00 24.67
N GLN A 3 -32.38 -67.52 24.09
CA GLN A 3 -31.58 -66.75 23.11
C GLN A 3 -32.35 -66.39 21.82
N LEU A 4 -33.33 -67.21 21.42
CA LEU A 4 -34.15 -66.98 20.23
C LEU A 4 -35.24 -65.91 20.48
N PHE A 5 -35.72 -65.80 21.72
CA PHE A 5 -36.65 -64.75 22.16
C PHE A 5 -35.93 -63.43 22.47
N GLU A 6 -34.70 -63.48 22.99
CA GLU A 6 -33.85 -62.30 23.20
C GLU A 6 -33.38 -61.70 21.88
N SER A 7 -33.01 -62.53 20.90
CA SER A 7 -32.72 -62.06 19.54
C SER A 7 -33.94 -61.42 18.89
N TRP A 8 -35.11 -62.06 18.95
CA TRP A 8 -36.35 -61.51 18.39
C TRP A 8 -36.77 -60.18 19.04
N ARG A 9 -36.67 -60.06 20.37
CA ARG A 9 -36.97 -58.81 21.08
C ARG A 9 -36.07 -57.65 20.66
N LYS A 10 -34.78 -57.93 20.37
CA LYS A 10 -33.83 -56.93 19.89
C LYS A 10 -34.27 -56.35 18.54
N TYR A 11 -34.67 -57.20 17.58
CA TYR A 11 -35.07 -56.74 16.24
C TYR A 11 -36.47 -56.10 16.21
N THR A 12 -37.39 -56.48 17.10
CA THR A 12 -38.75 -55.88 17.16
C THR A 12 -38.79 -54.44 17.69
N LEU A 13 -37.69 -53.93 18.26
CA LEU A 13 -37.58 -52.59 18.84
C LEU A 13 -36.84 -51.60 17.95
N LEU A 14 -36.35 -52.05 16.79
CA LEU A 14 -35.55 -51.25 15.87
C LEU A 14 -36.40 -50.68 14.73
N THR A 15 -36.05 -49.49 14.27
CA THR A 15 -36.65 -48.91 13.05
C THR A 15 -36.20 -49.69 11.81
N GLU A 16 -36.94 -49.58 10.70
CA GLU A 16 -36.56 -50.20 9.42
C GLU A 16 -35.14 -49.80 8.98
N GLU A 17 -34.75 -48.55 9.20
CA GLU A 17 -33.39 -48.05 8.93
C GLU A 17 -32.34 -48.72 9.82
N GLN A 18 -32.63 -48.92 11.10
CA GLN A 18 -31.74 -49.62 12.01
C GLN A 18 -31.60 -51.10 11.65
N LEU A 19 -32.67 -51.75 11.21
CA LEU A 19 -32.63 -53.13 10.72
C LEU A 19 -31.78 -53.26 9.46
N LEU A 20 -31.86 -52.30 8.54
CA LEU A 20 -31.01 -52.25 7.34
C LEU A 20 -29.53 -52.06 7.70
N ILE A 21 -29.22 -51.20 8.67
CA ILE A 21 -27.85 -50.98 9.17
C ILE A 21 -27.30 -52.27 9.82
N GLU A 22 -28.08 -52.90 10.70
CA GLU A 22 -27.69 -54.15 11.35
C GLU A 22 -27.47 -55.27 10.33
N GLY A 23 -28.34 -55.39 9.32
CA GLY A 23 -28.17 -56.36 8.23
C GLY A 23 -26.87 -56.16 7.45
N ARG A 24 -26.54 -54.92 7.07
CA ARG A 24 -25.26 -54.60 6.39
C ARG A 24 -24.05 -54.98 7.23
N ILE A 25 -24.09 -54.72 8.54
CA ILE A 25 -23.00 -55.03 9.47
C ILE A 25 -22.82 -56.55 9.60
N GLU A 26 -23.91 -57.29 9.80
CA GLU A 26 -23.87 -58.76 9.94
C GLU A 26 -23.32 -59.44 8.68
N ASP A 27 -23.79 -59.01 7.50
CA ASP A 27 -23.32 -59.54 6.22
C ASP A 27 -21.81 -59.32 6.03
N VAL A 28 -21.30 -58.13 6.36
CA VAL A 28 -19.88 -57.80 6.25
C VAL A 28 -19.05 -58.61 7.24
N LYS A 29 -19.48 -58.72 8.52
CA LYS A 29 -18.78 -59.52 9.54
C LYS A 29 -18.73 -61.00 9.16
N LYS A 30 -19.81 -61.54 8.59
CA LYS A 30 -19.87 -62.92 8.09
C LYS A 30 -18.95 -63.13 6.90
N LYS A 31 -18.87 -62.17 5.98
CA LYS A 31 -18.06 -62.25 4.75
C LYS A 31 -16.56 -62.10 5.02
N TYR A 32 -16.16 -61.32 6.03
CA TYR A 32 -14.75 -61.04 6.33
C TYR A 32 -14.36 -61.39 7.79
N PRO A 33 -14.43 -62.68 8.19
CA PRO A 33 -14.25 -63.11 9.57
C PRO A 33 -12.82 -62.93 10.12
N ARG A 34 -11.84 -62.61 9.27
CA ARG A 34 -10.42 -62.45 9.64
C ARG A 34 -10.03 -61.04 10.09
N ILE A 35 -10.92 -60.05 9.91
CA ILE A 35 -10.66 -58.64 10.25
C ILE A 35 -11.75 -58.02 11.16
N PRO A 36 -12.27 -58.73 12.19
CA PRO A 36 -13.44 -58.26 12.94
C PRO A 36 -13.21 -56.93 13.67
N LYS A 37 -12.01 -56.72 14.24
CA LYS A 37 -11.65 -55.46 14.92
C LYS A 37 -11.57 -54.27 13.96
N ILE A 38 -11.05 -54.51 12.76
CA ILE A 38 -10.98 -53.49 11.72
C ILE A 38 -12.38 -53.16 11.21
N ILE A 39 -13.27 -54.15 11.05
CA ILE A 39 -14.67 -53.90 10.68
C ILE A 39 -15.34 -53.01 11.72
N ASP A 40 -15.13 -53.25 13.01
CA ASP A 40 -15.68 -52.39 14.08
C ASP A 40 -15.13 -50.95 13.99
N TYR A 41 -13.88 -50.77 13.55
CA TYR A 41 -13.33 -49.45 13.26
C TYR A 41 -13.99 -48.79 12.04
N LEU A 42 -14.15 -49.52 10.93
CA LEU A 42 -14.80 -49.03 9.71
C LEU A 42 -16.26 -48.62 9.98
N ILE A 43 -17.00 -49.37 10.79
CA ILE A 43 -18.38 -49.05 11.18
C ILE A 43 -18.46 -47.68 11.86
N ARG A 44 -17.53 -47.39 12.78
CA ARG A 44 -17.49 -46.12 13.50
C ARG A 44 -17.08 -44.94 12.61
N ARG A 45 -16.36 -45.21 11.53
CA ARG A 45 -15.82 -44.19 10.62
C ARG A 45 -16.63 -44.01 9.34
N ASP A 46 -17.68 -44.79 9.11
CA ASP A 46 -18.52 -44.63 7.92
C ASP A 46 -19.31 -43.30 8.00
N PRO A 47 -19.04 -42.32 7.12
CA PRO A 47 -19.64 -41.00 7.18
C PRO A 47 -21.10 -40.97 6.72
N SER A 48 -21.62 -42.04 6.11
CA SER A 48 -22.97 -42.04 5.52
C SER A 48 -24.12 -42.11 6.53
N GLY A 49 -23.82 -42.40 7.81
CA GLY A 49 -24.82 -42.65 8.85
C GLY A 49 -25.61 -43.95 8.70
N ASN A 50 -25.51 -44.64 7.54
CA ASN A 50 -26.24 -45.87 7.26
C ASN A 50 -25.36 -47.02 6.74
N GLN A 51 -24.04 -46.95 6.97
CA GLN A 51 -23.08 -48.00 6.58
C GLN A 51 -23.03 -48.26 5.06
N LYS A 52 -23.23 -47.21 4.25
CA LYS A 52 -23.21 -47.28 2.77
C LYS A 52 -21.87 -47.76 2.24
N TYR A 53 -20.77 -47.41 2.90
CA TYR A 53 -19.42 -47.64 2.39
C TYR A 53 -18.75 -48.87 3.02
N LEU A 54 -19.29 -49.37 4.14
CA LEU A 54 -18.75 -50.48 4.91
C LEU A 54 -18.38 -51.73 4.08
N ALA A 55 -19.27 -52.18 3.19
CA ALA A 55 -19.04 -53.40 2.42
C ALA A 55 -17.88 -53.27 1.43
N TRP A 56 -17.75 -52.11 0.79
CA TRP A 56 -16.64 -51.80 -0.11
C TRP A 56 -15.35 -51.61 0.67
N ALA A 57 -15.39 -50.84 1.77
CA ALA A 57 -14.24 -50.62 2.65
C ALA A 57 -13.64 -51.94 3.17
N ALA A 58 -14.49 -52.85 3.65
CA ALA A 58 -14.07 -54.17 4.12
C ALA A 58 -13.47 -55.03 2.99
N LYS A 59 -14.04 -54.96 1.77
CA LYS A 59 -13.48 -55.63 0.58
C LYS A 59 -12.06 -55.16 0.29
N GLN A 60 -11.84 -53.84 0.25
CA GLN A 60 -10.52 -53.27 -0.04
C GLN A 60 -9.52 -53.59 1.09
N THR A 61 -9.98 -53.59 2.34
CA THR A 61 -9.14 -53.95 3.50
C THR A 61 -8.66 -55.39 3.43
N GLU A 62 -9.56 -56.32 3.09
CA GLU A 62 -9.19 -57.73 2.93
C GLU A 62 -8.23 -57.93 1.75
N ALA A 63 -8.42 -57.20 0.64
CA ALA A 63 -7.48 -57.23 -0.49
C ALA A 63 -6.08 -56.72 -0.08
N ALA A 64 -6.00 -55.61 0.65
CA ALA A 64 -4.74 -55.06 1.16
C ALA A 64 -4.06 -56.02 2.15
N ARG A 65 -4.83 -56.67 3.05
CA ARG A 65 -4.35 -57.72 3.94
C ARG A 65 -3.76 -58.90 3.17
N GLN A 66 -4.47 -59.40 2.16
CA GLN A 66 -4.02 -60.53 1.34
C GLN A 66 -2.74 -60.21 0.57
N TYR A 67 -2.62 -58.99 0.03
CA TYR A 67 -1.40 -58.52 -0.60
C TYR A 67 -0.22 -58.51 0.38
N ARG A 68 -0.39 -57.90 1.57
CA ARG A 68 0.69 -57.84 2.58
C ARG A 68 1.05 -59.20 3.17
N ALA A 69 0.10 -60.12 3.30
CA ALA A 69 0.34 -61.47 3.77
C ALA A 69 1.33 -62.25 2.86
N GLN A 70 1.47 -61.87 1.58
CA GLN A 70 2.47 -62.47 0.68
C GLN A 70 3.91 -62.10 1.03
N TYR A 71 4.11 -60.98 1.73
CA TYR A 71 5.42 -60.42 2.08
C TYR A 71 5.69 -60.47 3.59
N THR A 72 4.78 -61.06 4.37
CA THR A 72 4.87 -61.14 5.84
C THR A 72 5.10 -62.60 6.27
N PRO A 73 6.05 -62.88 7.19
CA PRO A 73 6.24 -64.23 7.71
C PRO A 73 4.94 -64.80 8.31
N PRO A 74 4.52 -66.02 7.92
CA PRO A 74 3.28 -66.64 8.41
C PRO A 74 3.22 -66.74 9.94
N GLY A 75 2.05 -66.49 10.53
CA GLY A 75 1.80 -66.68 11.96
C GLY A 75 2.27 -65.55 12.88
N THR A 76 2.79 -64.45 12.33
CA THR A 76 3.26 -63.29 13.12
C THR A 76 2.17 -62.27 13.46
N GLY A 77 1.07 -62.22 12.71
CA GLY A 77 -0.01 -61.23 12.89
C GLY A 77 0.36 -59.79 12.51
N LEU A 78 1.57 -59.57 11.96
CA LEU A 78 2.07 -58.27 11.54
C LEU A 78 1.32 -57.72 10.32
N ASP A 79 0.76 -58.59 9.49
CA ASP A 79 -0.06 -58.23 8.33
C ASP A 79 -1.32 -57.46 8.75
N VAL A 80 -1.98 -57.91 9.82
CA VAL A 80 -3.18 -57.25 10.36
C VAL A 80 -2.80 -55.95 11.08
N ALA A 81 -1.76 -55.98 11.92
CA ALA A 81 -1.35 -54.82 12.72
C ALA A 81 -0.92 -53.62 11.85
N GLN A 82 -0.15 -53.86 10.78
CA GLN A 82 0.29 -52.79 9.88
C GLN A 82 -0.84 -52.24 8.99
N ILE A 83 -1.82 -53.08 8.63
CA ILE A 83 -3.00 -52.61 7.88
C ILE A 83 -3.85 -51.71 8.78
N GLU A 84 -4.08 -52.15 10.02
CA GLU A 84 -4.84 -51.41 11.03
C GLU A 84 -4.20 -50.06 11.38
N SER A 85 -2.88 -49.99 11.52
CA SER A 85 -2.19 -48.75 11.94
C SER A 85 -1.96 -47.72 10.83
N SER A 86 -1.96 -48.13 9.56
CA SER A 86 -1.50 -47.26 8.46
C SER A 86 -2.47 -47.18 7.30
N TRP A 87 -2.92 -48.33 6.79
CA TRP A 87 -3.75 -48.36 5.58
C TRP A 87 -5.23 -48.05 5.87
N VAL A 88 -5.77 -48.56 6.98
CA VAL A 88 -7.18 -48.33 7.36
C VAL A 88 -7.48 -46.86 7.64
N PRO A 89 -6.65 -46.10 8.38
CA PRO A 89 -6.84 -44.66 8.54
C PRO A 89 -6.89 -43.91 7.21
N GLU A 90 -5.96 -44.21 6.29
CA GLU A 90 -5.88 -43.61 4.96
C GLU A 90 -7.12 -43.91 4.11
N LEU A 91 -7.57 -45.16 4.11
CA LEU A 91 -8.83 -45.57 3.47
C LEU A 91 -10.00 -44.76 4.03
N THR A 92 -10.13 -44.67 5.35
CA THR A 92 -11.26 -43.98 5.98
C THR A 92 -11.27 -42.48 5.70
N ASP A 93 -10.09 -41.82 5.65
CA ASP A 93 -9.97 -40.42 5.22
C ASP A 93 -10.49 -40.24 3.79
N LYS A 94 -10.10 -41.12 2.86
CA LYS A 94 -10.57 -41.04 1.47
C LYS A 94 -12.05 -41.32 1.32
N ILE A 95 -12.63 -42.21 2.11
CA ILE A 95 -14.08 -42.45 2.12
C ILE A 95 -14.83 -41.24 2.68
N GLU A 96 -14.32 -40.61 3.73
CA GLU A 96 -14.87 -39.38 4.31
C GLU A 96 -14.90 -38.24 3.28
N LYS A 97 -13.77 -38.03 2.60
CA LYS A 97 -13.64 -37.08 1.50
C LYS A 97 -14.52 -37.42 0.29
N PHE A 98 -14.60 -38.69 -0.09
CA PHE A 98 -15.53 -39.16 -1.12
C PHE A 98 -16.97 -38.81 -0.76
N HIS A 99 -17.38 -39.05 0.48
CA HIS A 99 -18.72 -38.72 0.96
C HIS A 99 -18.99 -37.21 0.88
N LYS A 100 -18.05 -36.39 1.40
CA LYS A 100 -18.12 -34.92 1.34
C LYS A 100 -18.31 -34.40 -0.08
N TRP A 101 -17.54 -34.90 -1.05
CA TRP A 101 -17.57 -34.41 -2.43
C TRP A 101 -18.43 -35.22 -3.39
N ASN A 102 -19.21 -36.18 -2.88
CA ASN A 102 -19.95 -37.13 -3.72
C ASN A 102 -20.85 -36.44 -4.77
N GLN A 103 -21.47 -35.32 -4.41
CA GLN A 103 -22.33 -34.58 -5.34
C GLN A 103 -21.57 -33.93 -6.51
N ARG A 104 -20.27 -33.65 -6.33
CA ARG A 104 -19.41 -32.99 -7.31
C ARG A 104 -18.66 -33.96 -8.21
N MET A 105 -18.55 -35.23 -7.82
CA MET A 105 -17.85 -36.28 -8.58
C MET A 105 -18.21 -36.29 -10.09
N PRO A 106 -19.50 -36.21 -10.51
CA PRO A 106 -19.81 -36.26 -11.95
C PRO A 106 -19.30 -35.08 -12.76
N LYS A 107 -19.10 -33.90 -12.14
CA LYS A 107 -18.54 -32.73 -12.84
C LYS A 107 -17.13 -33.01 -13.37
N PHE A 108 -16.42 -33.96 -12.75
CA PHE A 108 -15.06 -34.35 -13.11
C PHE A 108 -15.01 -35.70 -13.85
N GLY A 109 -16.17 -36.22 -14.27
CA GLY A 109 -16.29 -37.53 -14.94
C GLY A 109 -16.25 -38.74 -14.01
N PHE A 110 -16.41 -38.53 -12.69
CA PHE A 110 -16.37 -39.61 -11.70
C PHE A 110 -17.75 -40.02 -11.19
N SER A 111 -17.86 -41.28 -10.78
CA SER A 111 -19.12 -41.87 -10.29
C SER A 111 -19.45 -41.47 -8.85
N LYS A 112 -20.75 -41.38 -8.55
CA LYS A 112 -21.29 -41.19 -7.20
C LYS A 112 -21.41 -42.47 -6.36
N ASP A 113 -21.20 -43.61 -7.00
CA ASP A 113 -21.25 -44.92 -6.35
C ASP A 113 -19.83 -45.38 -6.03
N ILE A 114 -19.52 -45.58 -4.76
CA ILE A 114 -18.19 -46.06 -4.36
C ILE A 114 -17.89 -47.44 -4.96
N ASN A 115 -18.93 -48.22 -5.25
CA ASN A 115 -18.77 -49.58 -5.78
C ASN A 115 -18.31 -49.62 -7.23
N SER A 116 -18.36 -48.50 -7.95
CA SER A 116 -17.80 -48.43 -9.31
C SER A 116 -16.28 -48.28 -9.33
N TYR A 117 -15.65 -47.94 -8.20
CA TYR A 117 -14.19 -47.88 -8.09
C TYR A 117 -13.66 -49.27 -7.81
N GLU A 118 -12.81 -49.78 -8.72
CA GLU A 118 -12.29 -51.15 -8.68
C GLU A 118 -11.49 -51.42 -7.40
N ASN A 119 -10.62 -50.46 -7.05
CA ASN A 119 -9.67 -50.56 -5.95
C ASN A 119 -9.50 -49.20 -5.24
N TYR A 120 -8.74 -49.22 -4.14
CA TYR A 120 -8.43 -48.02 -3.36
C TYR A 120 -7.76 -46.91 -4.18
N GLU A 121 -6.81 -47.25 -5.07
CA GLU A 121 -6.07 -46.27 -5.88
C GLU A 121 -7.02 -45.49 -6.80
N ALA A 122 -7.95 -46.17 -7.46
CA ALA A 122 -8.95 -45.54 -8.31
C ALA A 122 -9.85 -44.55 -7.54
N LEU A 123 -10.25 -44.90 -6.30
CA LEU A 123 -10.98 -43.98 -5.43
C LEU A 123 -10.10 -42.80 -5.02
N ARG A 124 -8.86 -43.08 -4.58
CA ARG A 124 -7.91 -42.07 -4.11
C ARG A 124 -7.64 -41.03 -5.19
N ASP A 125 -7.38 -41.46 -6.42
CA ASP A 125 -7.06 -40.56 -7.53
C ASP A 125 -8.27 -39.68 -7.90
N ALA A 126 -9.49 -40.25 -7.91
CA ALA A 126 -10.71 -39.48 -8.13
C ALA A 126 -10.96 -38.45 -7.03
N VAL A 127 -10.85 -38.86 -5.77
CA VAL A 127 -11.01 -37.97 -4.60
C VAL A 127 -9.96 -36.87 -4.61
N ASN A 128 -8.68 -37.20 -4.85
CA ASN A 128 -7.59 -36.22 -4.89
C ASN A 128 -7.78 -35.17 -5.98
N LYS A 129 -8.26 -35.57 -7.16
CA LYS A 129 -8.55 -34.64 -8.25
C LYS A 129 -9.66 -33.66 -7.84
N VAL A 130 -10.74 -34.16 -7.25
CA VAL A 130 -11.85 -33.30 -6.79
C VAL A 130 -11.42 -32.41 -5.61
N GLU A 131 -10.61 -32.93 -4.68
CA GLU A 131 -10.04 -32.21 -3.56
C GLU A 131 -9.19 -31.02 -4.01
N ALA A 132 -8.29 -31.25 -4.97
CA ALA A 132 -7.39 -30.22 -5.48
C ALA A 132 -8.17 -29.10 -6.16
N GLU A 133 -9.14 -29.45 -7.01
CA GLU A 133 -9.99 -28.49 -7.73
C GLU A 133 -10.92 -27.72 -6.78
N ASP A 134 -11.48 -28.38 -5.76
CA ASP A 134 -12.28 -27.71 -4.73
C ASP A 134 -11.44 -26.72 -3.92
N THR A 135 -10.26 -27.16 -3.46
CA THR A 135 -9.35 -26.33 -2.68
C THR A 135 -8.91 -25.10 -3.48
N GLN A 136 -8.57 -25.27 -4.77
CA GLN A 136 -8.25 -24.15 -5.64
C GLN A 136 -9.44 -23.22 -5.86
N ALA A 137 -10.64 -23.75 -6.07
CA ALA A 137 -11.84 -22.94 -6.23
C ALA A 137 -12.17 -22.15 -4.96
N THR A 138 -12.02 -22.75 -3.77
CA THR A 138 -12.20 -22.07 -2.49
C THR A 138 -11.19 -20.95 -2.32
N LYS A 139 -9.89 -21.21 -2.57
CA LYS A 139 -8.86 -20.16 -2.51
C LYS A 139 -9.16 -19.00 -3.45
N ARG A 140 -9.52 -19.29 -4.71
CA ARG A 140 -9.88 -18.25 -5.69
C ARG A 140 -11.12 -17.45 -5.25
N ALA A 141 -12.09 -18.09 -4.61
CA ALA A 141 -13.28 -17.42 -4.10
C ALA A 141 -12.96 -16.53 -2.89
N GLU A 142 -12.08 -16.99 -1.99
CA GLU A 142 -11.59 -16.21 -0.86
C GLU A 142 -10.76 -15.00 -1.33
N GLU A 143 -9.81 -15.20 -2.26
CA GLU A 143 -9.06 -14.11 -2.89
C GLU A 143 -9.98 -13.09 -3.55
N LYS A 144 -10.97 -13.56 -4.32
CA LYS A 144 -11.97 -12.67 -4.93
C LYS A 144 -12.73 -11.90 -3.86
N ARG A 145 -13.17 -12.56 -2.79
CA ARG A 145 -13.93 -11.90 -1.72
C ARG A 145 -13.09 -10.83 -1.01
N ALA A 146 -11.81 -11.11 -0.75
CA ALA A 146 -10.89 -10.16 -0.13
C ALA A 146 -10.65 -8.94 -1.03
N ALA A 147 -10.37 -9.17 -2.31
CA ALA A 147 -10.17 -8.08 -3.27
C ALA A 147 -11.41 -7.17 -3.40
N PHE A 148 -12.61 -7.75 -3.41
CA PHE A 148 -13.86 -6.99 -3.47
C PHE A 148 -14.24 -6.32 -2.15
N SER A 149 -13.69 -6.72 -1.00
CA SER A 149 -13.89 -5.97 0.26
C SER A 149 -12.99 -4.74 0.37
N GLU A 150 -11.96 -4.66 -0.47
CA GLU A 150 -10.95 -3.60 -0.52
C GLU A 150 -11.01 -2.85 -1.86
N ALA A 151 -12.20 -2.80 -2.44
CA ALA A 151 -12.47 -2.12 -3.69
C ALA A 151 -13.92 -1.66 -3.75
N GLU A 152 -14.15 -0.59 -4.51
CA GLU A 152 -15.45 0.03 -4.69
C GLU A 152 -15.92 -0.24 -6.12
N VAL A 153 -17.04 -0.94 -6.26
CA VAL A 153 -17.67 -1.14 -7.57
C VAL A 153 -18.42 0.14 -7.94
N ILE A 154 -17.99 0.76 -9.04
CA ILE A 154 -18.58 2.01 -9.52
C ILE A 154 -19.78 1.71 -10.42
N ASP A 155 -19.62 0.76 -11.35
CA ASP A 155 -20.69 0.31 -12.22
C ASP A 155 -20.47 -1.13 -12.71
N ASP A 156 -21.56 -1.82 -13.02
CA ASP A 156 -21.58 -3.20 -13.54
C ASP A 156 -22.73 -3.36 -14.55
N THR A 157 -22.50 -2.86 -15.78
CA THR A 157 -23.49 -2.85 -16.87
C THR A 157 -23.42 -4.14 -17.70
N GLU A 158 -24.14 -4.27 -18.81
CA GLU A 158 -23.93 -5.40 -19.71
C GLU A 158 -22.67 -5.27 -20.58
N ASP A 159 -22.15 -4.05 -20.75
CA ASP A 159 -21.05 -3.74 -21.67
C ASP A 159 -19.70 -3.60 -20.99
N TYR A 160 -19.70 -3.18 -19.72
CA TYR A 160 -18.48 -2.98 -18.95
C TYR A 160 -18.70 -3.23 -17.46
N PHE A 161 -17.59 -3.27 -16.73
CA PHE A 161 -17.54 -3.30 -15.28
C PHE A 161 -16.44 -2.35 -14.82
N ILE A 162 -16.74 -1.44 -13.89
CA ILE A 162 -15.81 -0.44 -13.37
C ILE A 162 -15.64 -0.66 -11.87
N VAL A 163 -14.39 -0.68 -11.43
CA VAL A 163 -14.03 -0.84 -10.03
C VAL A 163 -12.85 0.05 -9.67
N ARG A 164 -12.88 0.64 -8.48
CA ARG A 164 -11.76 1.35 -7.88
C ARG A 164 -11.11 0.47 -6.81
N PRO A 165 -9.89 -0.06 -7.02
CA PRO A 165 -9.13 -0.65 -5.92
C PRO A 165 -8.72 0.42 -4.90
N THR A 166 -8.83 0.12 -3.61
CA THR A 166 -8.37 1.00 -2.52
C THR A 166 -7.14 0.47 -1.78
N THR A 167 -6.63 -0.71 -2.17
CA THR A 167 -5.44 -1.34 -1.60
C THR A 167 -4.54 -1.91 -2.69
N THR A 168 -3.26 -2.09 -2.37
CA THR A 168 -2.32 -2.76 -3.26
C THR A 168 -2.79 -4.17 -3.62
N GLU A 169 -3.38 -4.92 -2.68
CA GLU A 169 -3.89 -6.27 -2.89
C GLU A 169 -5.07 -6.31 -3.87
N SER A 170 -6.04 -5.40 -3.73
CA SER A 170 -7.17 -5.32 -4.66
C SER A 170 -6.72 -4.83 -6.04
N SER A 171 -5.81 -3.86 -6.11
CA SER A 171 -5.19 -3.43 -7.37
C SER A 171 -4.49 -4.59 -8.07
N CYS A 172 -3.66 -5.36 -7.35
CA CYS A 172 -3.03 -6.56 -7.88
C CYS A 172 -4.06 -7.57 -8.39
N PHE A 173 -5.17 -7.79 -7.66
CA PHE A 173 -6.20 -8.75 -8.04
C PHE A 173 -6.92 -8.35 -9.35
N PHE A 174 -7.39 -7.11 -9.45
CA PHE A 174 -8.14 -6.65 -10.61
C PHE A 174 -7.24 -6.42 -11.83
N GLY A 175 -5.99 -5.98 -11.61
CA GLY A 175 -4.98 -5.83 -12.66
C GLY A 175 -4.32 -7.13 -13.13
N ARG A 176 -4.70 -8.31 -12.59
CA ARG A 176 -4.12 -9.59 -13.06
C ARG A 176 -4.16 -9.73 -14.58
N GLY A 177 -3.02 -10.04 -15.17
CA GLY A 177 -2.88 -10.20 -16.62
C GLY A 177 -2.71 -8.89 -17.40
N THR A 178 -2.42 -7.78 -16.72
CA THR A 178 -1.90 -6.55 -17.32
C THR A 178 -0.40 -6.40 -17.03
N ARG A 179 0.21 -5.34 -17.57
CA ARG A 179 1.60 -4.94 -17.27
C ARG A 179 1.71 -3.73 -16.34
N TRP A 180 0.59 -3.29 -15.76
CA TRP A 180 0.54 -2.11 -14.89
C TRP A 180 1.45 -2.25 -13.68
N CYS A 181 2.29 -1.24 -13.45
CA CYS A 181 3.18 -1.19 -12.30
C CYS A 181 2.44 -1.16 -10.95
N ILE A 182 1.21 -0.63 -10.90
CA ILE A 182 0.34 -0.60 -9.71
C ILE A 182 -0.33 -1.95 -9.41
N SER A 183 -0.25 -2.92 -10.32
CA SER A 183 -0.81 -4.26 -10.16
C SER A 183 0.25 -5.35 -10.17
N ALA A 184 1.53 -4.96 -10.07
CA ALA A 184 2.65 -5.88 -10.07
C ALA A 184 2.69 -6.72 -8.78
N ASP A 185 2.80 -8.05 -8.95
CA ASP A 185 2.89 -9.03 -7.84
C ASP A 185 4.31 -9.64 -7.68
N ARG A 186 5.21 -9.35 -8.63
CA ARG A 186 6.55 -9.95 -8.74
C ARG A 186 7.68 -8.95 -8.93
N SER A 187 7.35 -7.66 -9.06
CA SER A 187 8.28 -6.53 -9.18
C SER A 187 7.85 -5.42 -8.24
N SER A 188 8.57 -4.28 -8.25
CA SER A 188 8.15 -3.09 -7.53
C SER A 188 6.72 -2.71 -7.89
N ASN A 189 5.90 -2.47 -6.86
CA ASN A 189 4.53 -2.01 -6.98
C ASN A 189 4.47 -0.55 -6.49
N TYR A 190 3.82 0.31 -7.28
CA TYR A 190 3.77 1.75 -7.04
C TYR A 190 2.38 2.26 -6.62
N PHE A 191 1.44 1.37 -6.33
CA PHE A 191 0.07 1.75 -5.97
C PHE A 191 0.03 2.67 -4.74
N ASP A 192 0.67 2.29 -3.63
CA ASP A 192 0.69 3.10 -2.40
C ASP A 192 1.43 4.44 -2.62
N SER A 193 2.53 4.43 -3.39
CA SER A 193 3.28 5.66 -3.73
C SER A 193 2.38 6.65 -4.46
N TYR A 194 1.71 6.24 -5.53
CA TYR A 194 0.89 7.15 -6.31
C TYR A 194 -0.40 7.56 -5.60
N THR A 195 -1.04 6.64 -4.86
CA THR A 195 -2.23 7.00 -4.07
C THR A 195 -1.89 7.96 -2.93
N SER A 196 -0.69 7.89 -2.36
CA SER A 196 -0.22 8.88 -1.38
C SER A 196 -0.01 10.28 -1.96
N GLU A 197 0.22 10.38 -3.27
CA GLU A 197 0.28 11.64 -4.03
C GLU A 197 -1.12 12.15 -4.45
N GLY A 198 -2.18 11.46 -4.03
CA GLY A 198 -3.57 11.79 -4.36
C GLY A 198 -4.07 11.18 -5.66
N LYS A 199 -3.29 10.34 -6.36
CA LYS A 199 -3.74 9.71 -7.62
C LYS A 199 -4.78 8.64 -7.37
N MET A 200 -5.79 8.60 -8.24
CA MET A 200 -6.93 7.67 -8.15
C MET A 200 -6.97 6.76 -9.36
N PHE A 201 -7.05 5.46 -9.12
CA PHE A 201 -7.05 4.44 -10.17
C PHE A 201 -8.43 3.81 -10.31
N TYR A 202 -8.97 3.82 -11.53
CA TYR A 202 -10.22 3.12 -11.85
C TYR A 202 -9.96 2.08 -12.94
N PHE A 203 -10.33 0.84 -12.69
CA PHE A 203 -10.17 -0.24 -13.66
C PHE A 203 -11.49 -0.54 -14.32
N MET A 204 -11.51 -0.45 -15.64
CA MET A 204 -12.66 -0.79 -16.47
C MET A 204 -12.39 -2.06 -17.25
N PHE A 205 -13.36 -2.97 -17.25
CA PHE A 205 -13.32 -4.26 -17.93
C PHE A 205 -14.35 -4.26 -19.05
N MET A 206 -13.88 -4.33 -20.29
CA MET A 206 -14.74 -4.45 -21.47
C MET A 206 -15.29 -5.87 -21.57
N LYS A 207 -16.61 -6.04 -21.71
CA LYS A 207 -17.27 -7.36 -21.63
C LYS A 207 -17.37 -8.10 -22.95
N HIS A 208 -17.22 -7.40 -24.07
CA HIS A 208 -17.51 -7.98 -25.39
C HIS A 208 -16.28 -8.20 -26.26
N VAL A 209 -15.13 -7.61 -25.92
CA VAL A 209 -13.88 -7.84 -26.65
C VAL A 209 -13.20 -9.16 -26.25
N ASP A 210 -12.34 -9.68 -27.13
CA ASP A 210 -11.60 -10.92 -26.86
C ASP A 210 -10.66 -10.79 -25.63
N PRO A 211 -10.50 -11.82 -24.79
CA PRO A 211 -9.59 -11.79 -23.63
C PRO A 211 -8.10 -11.57 -23.95
N THR A 212 -7.69 -11.64 -25.21
CA THR A 212 -6.35 -11.31 -25.68
C THR A 212 -6.23 -9.90 -26.25
N ASN A 213 -7.34 -9.20 -26.48
CA ASN A 213 -7.38 -7.82 -26.93
C ASN A 213 -6.75 -6.88 -25.89
N ARG A 214 -5.94 -5.91 -26.34
CA ARG A 214 -5.29 -4.90 -25.49
C ARG A 214 -6.30 -4.04 -24.70
N TYR A 215 -7.46 -3.74 -25.27
CA TYR A 215 -8.53 -2.94 -24.67
C TYR A 215 -9.47 -3.71 -23.74
N LYS A 216 -9.23 -5.01 -23.50
CA LYS A 216 -10.04 -5.81 -22.56
C LYS A 216 -10.12 -5.22 -21.15
N LYS A 217 -9.09 -4.45 -20.76
CA LYS A 217 -8.99 -3.75 -19.50
C LYS A 217 -8.35 -2.39 -19.75
N LEU A 218 -8.93 -1.36 -19.16
CA LEU A 218 -8.37 -0.02 -19.13
C LEU A 218 -8.15 0.40 -17.67
N ALA A 219 -7.06 1.11 -17.40
CA ALA A 219 -6.81 1.80 -16.14
C ALA A 219 -6.87 3.31 -16.36
N PHE A 220 -7.85 3.97 -15.74
CA PHE A 220 -7.97 5.42 -15.73
C PHE A 220 -7.25 5.96 -14.50
N VAL A 221 -6.42 6.99 -14.71
CA VAL A 221 -5.70 7.70 -13.67
C VAL A 221 -6.29 9.10 -13.56
N LEU A 222 -6.88 9.40 -12.41
CA LEU A 222 -7.27 10.75 -12.05
C LEU A 222 -6.22 11.34 -11.12
N ASP A 223 -5.88 12.60 -11.31
CA ASP A 223 -4.97 13.33 -10.42
C ASP A 223 -5.70 13.82 -9.15
N SER A 224 -4.98 14.50 -8.26
CA SER A 224 -5.53 15.00 -7.00
C SER A 224 -6.61 16.09 -7.17
N GLU A 225 -6.76 16.67 -8.38
CA GLU A 225 -7.81 17.63 -8.73
C GLU A 225 -9.01 16.93 -9.42
N TYR A 226 -9.03 15.60 -9.42
CA TYR A 226 -10.04 14.74 -10.04
C TYR A 226 -10.10 14.84 -11.56
N ASP A 227 -9.09 15.44 -12.20
CA ASP A 227 -8.98 15.50 -13.65
C ASP A 227 -8.34 14.23 -14.20
N LEU A 228 -8.71 13.88 -15.43
CA LEU A 228 -8.19 12.70 -16.09
C LEU A 228 -6.74 12.99 -16.52
N GLU A 229 -5.78 12.34 -15.87
CA GLU A 229 -4.36 12.47 -16.18
C GLU A 229 -3.98 11.56 -17.36
N SER A 230 -4.37 10.29 -17.30
CA SER A 230 -3.96 9.28 -18.29
C SER A 230 -4.88 8.06 -18.29
N VAL A 231 -4.86 7.31 -19.40
CA VAL A 231 -5.56 6.04 -19.55
C VAL A 231 -4.59 5.01 -20.11
N PHE A 232 -4.50 3.85 -19.48
CA PHE A 232 -3.63 2.76 -19.92
C PHE A 232 -4.42 1.53 -20.31
N ASP A 233 -3.97 0.81 -21.33
CA ASP A 233 -4.55 -0.48 -21.71
C ASP A 233 -3.92 -1.65 -20.94
N ALA A 234 -4.34 -2.89 -21.24
CA ALA A 234 -3.80 -4.07 -20.57
C ALA A 234 -2.29 -4.32 -20.84
N GLU A 235 -1.71 -3.73 -21.89
CA GLU A 235 -0.31 -3.88 -22.25
C GLU A 235 0.61 -2.82 -21.64
N ASP A 236 0.04 -1.89 -20.86
CA ASP A 236 0.71 -0.75 -20.20
C ASP A 236 1.13 0.36 -21.19
N ASP A 237 0.40 0.46 -22.31
CA ASP A 237 0.51 1.59 -23.24
C ASP A 237 -0.51 2.66 -22.86
N GLU A 238 -0.06 3.92 -22.79
CA GLU A 238 -0.93 5.08 -22.60
C GLU A 238 -1.73 5.36 -23.88
N LEU A 239 -3.05 5.52 -23.72
CA LEU A 239 -4.00 5.72 -24.80
C LEU A 239 -4.27 7.21 -25.01
N ASN A 240 -4.28 7.63 -26.27
CA ASN A 240 -4.80 8.95 -26.64
C ASN A 240 -6.33 8.93 -26.77
N GLU A 241 -6.94 10.12 -26.91
CA GLU A 241 -8.40 10.28 -27.03
C GLU A 241 -9.04 9.39 -28.11
N GLY A 242 -8.41 9.27 -29.28
CA GLY A 242 -8.89 8.43 -30.37
C GLY A 242 -8.79 6.93 -30.08
N GLU A 243 -7.76 6.49 -29.36
CA GLU A 243 -7.61 5.09 -28.94
C GLU A 243 -8.62 4.72 -27.84
N ILE A 244 -8.96 5.68 -26.98
CA ILE A 244 -10.02 5.50 -25.98
C ILE A 244 -11.36 5.33 -26.69
N GLU A 245 -11.69 6.23 -27.63
CA GLU A 245 -12.91 6.11 -28.45
C GLU A 245 -12.96 4.76 -29.19
N GLU A 246 -11.85 4.35 -29.81
CA GLU A 246 -11.70 3.07 -30.49
C GLU A 246 -12.00 1.88 -29.56
N ALA A 247 -11.51 1.91 -28.32
CA ALA A 247 -11.78 0.85 -27.34
C ALA A 247 -13.30 0.70 -27.07
N PHE A 248 -14.03 1.81 -26.92
CA PHE A 248 -15.48 1.79 -26.71
C PHE A 248 -16.23 1.32 -27.97
N VAL A 249 -15.88 1.85 -29.14
CA VAL A 249 -16.46 1.42 -30.43
C VAL A 249 -16.25 -0.07 -30.66
N GLN A 250 -15.02 -0.55 -30.42
CA GLN A 250 -14.68 -1.95 -30.60
C GLN A 250 -15.49 -2.83 -29.65
N ASN A 251 -15.66 -2.42 -28.39
CA ASN A 251 -16.50 -3.16 -27.43
C ASN A 251 -17.98 -3.23 -27.87
N LEU A 252 -18.55 -2.14 -28.38
CA LEU A 252 -19.93 -2.13 -28.92
C LEU A 252 -20.08 -3.07 -30.11
N LEU A 253 -19.11 -3.06 -31.04
CA LEU A 253 -19.17 -3.86 -32.26
C LEU A 253 -18.89 -5.35 -32.05
N HIS A 254 -18.22 -5.74 -30.97
CA HIS A 254 -17.98 -7.16 -30.66
C HIS A 254 -19.12 -7.79 -29.84
N GLN A 255 -20.11 -7.02 -29.40
CA GLN A 255 -21.23 -7.53 -28.63
C GLN A 255 -21.97 -8.63 -29.42
N ALA A 256 -21.81 -9.90 -29.03
CA ALA A 256 -22.39 -11.08 -29.70
C ALA A 256 -21.98 -11.31 -31.18
N THR A 257 -21.15 -10.44 -31.76
CA THR A 257 -20.62 -10.55 -33.13
C THR A 257 -19.13 -10.81 -33.08
N ALA A 258 -18.68 -11.74 -33.92
CA ALA A 258 -17.25 -11.95 -34.13
C ALA A 258 -16.59 -10.69 -34.72
N GLU A 259 -15.26 -10.71 -34.81
CA GLU A 259 -14.37 -9.65 -35.32
C GLU A 259 -14.83 -9.01 -36.66
N GLY A 260 -15.67 -9.69 -37.46
CA GLY A 260 -16.13 -9.17 -38.75
C GLY A 260 -16.90 -7.85 -38.71
N ALA A 261 -17.71 -7.58 -37.68
CA ALA A 261 -18.39 -6.27 -37.58
C ALA A 261 -17.38 -5.12 -37.41
N TRP A 262 -16.32 -5.37 -36.65
CA TRP A 262 -15.20 -4.45 -36.47
C TRP A 262 -14.37 -4.27 -37.75
N MET A 263 -14.13 -5.36 -38.50
CA MET A 263 -13.44 -5.28 -39.79
C MET A 263 -14.21 -4.44 -40.82
N ALA A 264 -15.54 -4.59 -40.87
CA ALA A 264 -16.39 -3.74 -41.72
C ALA A 264 -16.30 -2.27 -41.30
N TYR A 265 -16.42 -1.97 -40.01
CA TYR A 265 -16.27 -0.60 -39.49
C TYR A 265 -14.95 0.05 -39.93
N LEU A 266 -13.82 -0.64 -39.72
CA LEU A 266 -12.48 -0.15 -40.07
C LEU A 266 -12.31 0.12 -41.57
N TRP A 267 -12.88 -0.75 -42.42
CA TRP A 267 -12.86 -0.56 -43.87
C TRP A 267 -13.58 0.72 -44.27
N TYR A 268 -14.76 0.96 -43.72
CA TYR A 268 -15.59 2.13 -44.04
C TYR A 268 -15.08 3.45 -43.45
N GLU A 269 -14.32 3.42 -42.34
CA GLU A 269 -13.56 4.58 -41.85
C GLU A 269 -12.39 4.97 -42.76
N GLY A 270 -12.10 4.18 -43.80
CA GLY A 270 -10.96 4.43 -44.69
C GLY A 270 -9.62 4.17 -43.99
N GLY A 271 -9.60 3.24 -43.03
CA GLY A 271 -8.40 2.81 -42.35
C GLY A 271 -7.32 2.43 -43.35
N ARG A 272 -6.16 3.09 -43.28
CA ARG A 272 -5.08 2.97 -44.29
C ARG A 272 -4.52 1.54 -44.44
N PHE A 273 -4.88 0.64 -43.52
CA PHE A 273 -4.47 -0.76 -43.43
C PHE A 273 -5.66 -1.72 -43.24
N ALA A 274 -6.90 -1.26 -43.39
CA ALA A 274 -8.07 -2.13 -43.29
C ALA A 274 -8.20 -2.98 -44.55
N ASP A 275 -8.36 -4.29 -44.38
CA ASP A 275 -8.73 -5.19 -45.47
C ASP A 275 -10.14 -4.84 -45.97
N GLU A 276 -10.40 -5.13 -47.25
CA GLU A 276 -11.73 -4.95 -47.84
C GLU A 276 -12.76 -5.80 -47.09
N ALA A 277 -13.83 -5.17 -46.61
CA ALA A 277 -14.89 -5.87 -45.89
C ALA A 277 -15.52 -6.96 -46.75
N THR A 278 -15.71 -8.15 -46.18
CA THR A 278 -16.43 -9.23 -46.85
C THR A 278 -17.95 -9.11 -46.69
N LYS A 279 -18.70 -9.88 -47.49
CA LYS A 279 -20.16 -10.00 -47.31
C LYS A 279 -20.55 -10.52 -45.92
N GLU A 280 -19.70 -11.34 -45.30
CA GLU A 280 -19.93 -11.87 -43.95
C GLU A 280 -19.69 -10.79 -42.90
N ASP A 281 -18.63 -10.00 -43.06
CA ASP A 281 -18.33 -8.84 -42.19
C ASP A 281 -19.47 -7.83 -42.21
N VAL A 282 -19.97 -7.47 -43.41
CA VAL A 282 -21.12 -6.56 -43.56
C VAL A 282 -22.39 -7.13 -42.95
N ALA A 283 -22.62 -8.44 -43.04
CA ALA A 283 -23.77 -9.07 -42.40
C ALA A 283 -23.68 -9.04 -40.86
N LEU A 284 -22.48 -9.19 -40.29
CA LEU A 284 -22.23 -9.06 -38.86
C LEU A 284 -22.36 -7.59 -38.42
N TYR A 285 -21.87 -6.65 -39.21
CA TYR A 285 -21.99 -5.22 -38.98
C TYR A 285 -23.47 -4.77 -38.96
N ASN A 286 -24.28 -5.18 -39.94
CA ASN A 286 -25.72 -4.91 -39.93
C ASN A 286 -26.44 -5.53 -38.72
N GLN A 287 -26.01 -6.69 -38.23
CA GLN A 287 -26.53 -7.24 -36.98
C GLN A 287 -26.15 -6.36 -35.77
N ALA A 288 -24.96 -5.77 -35.77
CA ALA A 288 -24.55 -4.81 -34.75
C ALA A 288 -25.39 -3.53 -34.79
N LEU A 289 -25.60 -2.95 -35.98
CA LEU A 289 -26.44 -1.77 -36.14
C LEU A 289 -27.88 -1.97 -35.63
N GLU A 290 -28.49 -3.13 -35.90
CA GLU A 290 -29.81 -3.47 -35.37
C GLU A 290 -29.83 -3.53 -33.84
N ARG A 291 -28.79 -4.09 -33.21
CA ARG A 291 -28.68 -4.15 -31.75
C ARG A 291 -28.50 -2.77 -31.13
N LEU A 292 -27.68 -1.93 -31.77
CA LEU A 292 -27.43 -0.55 -31.36
C LEU A 292 -28.62 0.39 -31.68
N GLY A 293 -29.69 -0.11 -32.29
CA GLY A 293 -30.88 0.68 -32.64
C GLY A 293 -30.68 1.65 -33.80
N ILE A 294 -29.58 1.53 -34.54
CA ILE A 294 -29.26 2.33 -35.74
C ILE A 294 -30.05 1.81 -36.95
N GLY A 295 -30.31 0.49 -36.98
CA GLY A 295 -31.06 -0.20 -38.02
C GLY A 295 -30.17 -0.70 -39.16
N ALA A 296 -30.55 -1.83 -39.78
CA ALA A 296 -29.76 -2.41 -40.86
C ALA A 296 -29.79 -1.56 -42.12
N LEU A 297 -28.64 -1.47 -42.78
CA LEU A 297 -28.45 -0.75 -44.03
C LEU A 297 -28.61 -1.67 -45.25
N GLY A 298 -29.03 -1.08 -46.37
CA GLY A 298 -29.13 -1.77 -47.65
C GLY A 298 -27.76 -2.15 -48.21
N THR A 299 -27.65 -3.35 -48.80
CA THR A 299 -26.43 -3.79 -49.49
C THR A 299 -26.64 -3.80 -51.00
N ASP A 300 -25.59 -3.50 -51.76
CA ASP A 300 -25.61 -3.68 -53.22
C ASP A 300 -25.82 -5.16 -53.60
N GLU A 301 -26.73 -5.43 -54.54
CA GLU A 301 -27.10 -6.81 -54.91
C GLU A 301 -25.94 -7.62 -55.51
N THR A 302 -24.93 -6.95 -56.08
CA THR A 302 -23.80 -7.59 -56.76
C THR A 302 -22.64 -7.81 -55.78
N SER A 303 -22.19 -6.74 -55.13
CA SER A 303 -21.03 -6.77 -54.22
C SER A 303 -21.39 -7.26 -52.82
N GLY A 304 -22.65 -7.16 -52.39
CA GLY A 304 -23.11 -7.45 -51.03
C GLY A 304 -22.52 -6.50 -49.98
N LEU A 305 -22.02 -5.35 -50.40
CA LEU A 305 -21.42 -4.32 -49.53
C LEU A 305 -22.36 -3.12 -49.37
N LEU A 306 -22.14 -2.34 -48.31
CA LEU A 306 -22.78 -1.03 -48.10
C LEU A 306 -22.17 0.03 -49.00
N THR A 307 -22.92 1.08 -49.28
CA THR A 307 -22.34 2.30 -49.86
C THR A 307 -21.47 3.02 -48.82
N MET A 308 -20.44 3.72 -49.29
CA MET A 308 -19.52 4.44 -48.40
C MET A 308 -20.25 5.54 -47.60
N GLU A 309 -21.21 6.22 -48.24
CA GLU A 309 -22.02 7.27 -47.60
C GLU A 309 -22.90 6.71 -46.47
N GLU A 310 -23.63 5.62 -46.70
CA GLU A 310 -24.47 5.01 -45.66
C GLU A 310 -23.64 4.47 -44.48
N ALA A 311 -22.49 3.86 -44.77
CA ALA A 311 -21.59 3.36 -43.74
C ALA A 311 -20.94 4.48 -42.92
N GLU A 312 -20.61 5.62 -43.55
CA GLU A 312 -20.06 6.80 -42.85
C GLU A 312 -21.06 7.36 -41.83
N TYR A 313 -22.35 7.46 -42.19
CA TYR A 313 -23.39 7.88 -41.24
C TYR A 313 -23.56 6.88 -40.09
N ALA A 314 -23.63 5.58 -40.37
CA ALA A 314 -23.75 4.57 -39.32
C ALA A 314 -22.52 4.53 -38.39
N ASN A 315 -21.31 4.71 -38.92
CA ASN A 315 -20.10 4.82 -38.11
C ASN A 315 -20.11 6.08 -37.22
N ALA A 316 -20.65 7.20 -37.72
CA ALA A 316 -20.81 8.40 -36.90
C ALA A 316 -21.78 8.16 -35.74
N ASP A 317 -22.90 7.48 -35.97
CA ASP A 317 -23.86 7.13 -34.91
C ASP A 317 -23.25 6.16 -33.88
N ILE A 318 -22.44 5.18 -34.33
CA ILE A 318 -21.70 4.28 -33.42
C ILE A 318 -20.73 5.08 -32.53
N ARG A 319 -19.97 6.01 -33.12
CA ARG A 319 -19.04 6.87 -32.38
C ARG A 319 -19.76 7.79 -31.40
N GLU A 320 -20.91 8.34 -31.77
CA GLU A 320 -21.74 9.14 -30.86
C GLU A 320 -22.18 8.31 -29.65
N GLN A 321 -22.63 7.07 -29.85
CA GLN A 321 -22.99 6.16 -28.75
C GLN A 321 -21.77 5.81 -27.87
N ALA A 322 -20.63 5.49 -28.48
CA ALA A 322 -19.38 5.20 -27.78
C ALA A 322 -18.93 6.40 -26.92
N ASN A 323 -18.96 7.60 -27.49
CA ASN A 323 -18.62 8.84 -26.80
C ASN A 323 -19.59 9.14 -25.65
N GLY A 324 -20.90 8.90 -25.84
CA GLY A 324 -21.89 9.02 -24.78
C GLY A 324 -21.61 8.10 -23.59
N ILE A 325 -21.22 6.84 -23.85
CA ILE A 325 -20.80 5.90 -22.81
C ILE A 325 -19.51 6.40 -22.13
N GLN A 326 -18.51 6.81 -22.91
CA GLN A 326 -17.25 7.33 -22.38
C GLN A 326 -17.49 8.52 -21.44
N ILE A 327 -18.30 9.49 -21.84
CA ILE A 327 -18.65 10.65 -21.00
C ILE A 327 -19.31 10.20 -19.71
N HIS A 328 -20.29 9.29 -19.79
CA HIS A 328 -20.99 8.79 -18.60
C HIS A 328 -20.03 8.10 -17.62
N VAL A 329 -19.14 7.26 -18.13
CA VAL A 329 -18.11 6.58 -17.33
C VAL A 329 -17.20 7.59 -16.65
N MET A 330 -16.74 8.61 -17.37
CA MET A 330 -15.86 9.65 -16.81
C MET A 330 -16.58 10.48 -15.74
N GLU A 331 -17.84 10.84 -15.96
CA GLU A 331 -18.65 11.56 -14.97
C GLU A 331 -18.81 10.75 -13.69
N GLN A 332 -19.11 9.44 -13.79
CA GLN A 332 -19.21 8.55 -12.63
C GLN A 332 -17.88 8.45 -11.87
N MET A 333 -16.75 8.30 -12.58
CA MET A 333 -15.43 8.23 -11.94
C MET A 333 -15.07 9.54 -11.23
N ARG A 334 -15.34 10.69 -11.86
CA ARG A 334 -15.07 12.02 -11.28
C ARG A 334 -15.94 12.31 -10.06
N ASP A 335 -17.25 12.04 -10.15
CA ASP A 335 -18.17 12.22 -9.01
C ASP A 335 -17.77 11.32 -7.84
N HIS A 336 -17.41 10.07 -8.13
CA HIS A 336 -16.91 9.15 -7.12
C HIS A 336 -15.58 9.63 -6.50
N ALA A 337 -14.63 10.09 -7.33
CA ALA A 337 -13.34 10.60 -6.90
C ALA A 337 -13.48 11.80 -5.97
N TYR A 338 -14.35 12.75 -6.32
CA TYR A 338 -14.65 13.94 -5.52
C TYR A 338 -15.15 13.60 -4.11
N HIS A 339 -16.00 12.58 -3.98
CA HIS A 339 -16.54 12.17 -2.68
C HIS A 339 -15.64 11.19 -1.92
N ASN A 340 -14.64 10.61 -2.59
CA ASN A 340 -13.76 9.59 -2.04
C ASN A 340 -12.33 9.84 -2.57
N PRO A 341 -11.63 10.92 -2.17
CA PRO A 341 -10.27 11.20 -2.65
C PRO A 341 -9.31 10.04 -2.33
N ALA A 342 -8.23 9.90 -3.10
CA ALA A 342 -7.15 8.97 -2.74
C ALA A 342 -6.16 9.63 -1.79
N GLY A 343 -5.48 8.79 -1.02
CA GLY A 343 -4.41 9.22 -0.14
C GLY A 343 -4.91 9.81 1.18
N PRO A 344 -3.98 10.33 1.99
CA PRO A 344 -4.28 10.93 3.29
C PRO A 344 -5.16 12.16 3.16
N THR A 345 -6.19 12.25 4.02
CA THR A 345 -7.07 13.43 4.08
C THR A 345 -6.50 14.51 4.98
N GLU A 346 -6.99 15.74 4.88
CA GLU A 346 -6.67 16.83 5.82
C GLU A 346 -6.91 16.40 7.27
N GLU A 347 -7.99 15.64 7.50
CA GLU A 347 -8.33 15.10 8.83
C GLU A 347 -7.26 14.14 9.36
N ASP A 348 -6.54 13.43 8.49
CA ASP A 348 -5.48 12.52 8.92
C ASP A 348 -4.23 13.28 9.38
N TYR A 349 -3.84 14.34 8.66
CA TYR A 349 -2.78 15.25 9.11
C TYR A 349 -3.21 15.98 10.40
N GLN A 350 -4.46 16.44 10.49
CA GLN A 350 -4.98 17.10 11.68
C GLN A 350 -4.94 16.20 12.92
N LYS A 351 -5.18 14.89 12.78
CA LYS A 351 -5.04 13.94 13.90
C LYS A 351 -3.62 13.88 14.43
N ILE A 352 -2.62 13.88 13.54
CA ILE A 352 -1.20 13.88 13.92
C ILE A 352 -0.86 15.20 14.64
N GLN A 353 -1.25 16.34 14.07
CA GLN A 353 -1.02 17.65 14.69
C GLN A 353 -1.68 17.74 16.08
N ASN A 354 -2.93 17.32 16.22
CA ASN A 354 -3.63 17.35 17.51
C ASN A 354 -2.94 16.44 18.56
N LYS A 355 -2.49 15.25 18.16
CA LYS A 355 -1.76 14.33 19.05
C LYS A 355 -0.40 14.91 19.47
N PHE A 356 0.28 15.58 18.55
CA PHE A 356 1.51 16.32 18.83
C PHE A 356 1.26 17.43 19.86
N GLU A 357 0.25 18.27 19.64
CA GLU A 357 -0.12 19.39 20.54
C GLU A 357 -0.54 18.93 21.95
N GLU A 358 -1.07 17.72 22.10
CA GLU A 358 -1.36 17.14 23.43
C GLU A 358 -0.09 16.81 24.24
N SER A 359 1.05 16.65 23.56
CA SER A 359 2.31 16.19 24.16
C SER A 359 3.39 17.27 24.21
N ALA A 360 3.41 18.19 23.24
CA ALA A 360 4.41 19.25 23.13
C ALA A 360 4.20 20.34 24.20
N GLU A 361 5.28 20.75 24.87
CA GLU A 361 5.26 21.85 25.84
C GLU A 361 5.87 23.15 25.28
N HIS A 362 6.88 23.04 24.42
CA HIS A 362 7.71 24.17 23.96
C HIS A 362 7.90 24.26 22.44
N THR A 363 7.44 23.23 21.72
CA THR A 363 7.49 23.12 20.27
C THR A 363 6.11 23.29 19.66
N TYR A 364 6.07 23.63 18.37
CA TYR A 364 4.86 23.65 17.57
C TYR A 364 5.07 22.87 16.28
N LEU A 365 3.95 22.40 15.72
CA LEU A 365 3.90 21.72 14.45
C LEU A 365 2.73 22.29 13.67
N TYR A 366 2.91 22.55 12.37
CA TYR A 366 1.81 22.91 11.50
C TYR A 366 1.95 22.30 10.11
N PHE A 367 0.82 22.18 9.43
CA PHE A 367 0.73 21.77 8.05
C PHE A 367 -0.26 22.67 7.31
N GLU A 368 -0.04 22.89 6.02
CA GLU A 368 -0.94 23.66 5.17
C GLU A 368 -1.01 23.05 3.77
N ALA A 369 -2.22 23.04 3.20
CA ALA A 369 -2.43 22.59 1.84
C ALA A 369 -1.88 23.62 0.84
N TYR A 370 -0.98 23.20 -0.05
CA TYR A 370 -0.55 24.05 -1.17
C TYR A 370 -1.24 23.68 -2.49
N GLU A 371 -1.72 22.43 -2.59
CA GLU A 371 -2.58 21.91 -3.64
C GLU A 371 -3.66 21.01 -2.99
N GLU A 372 -4.76 20.76 -3.67
CA GLU A 372 -5.80 19.86 -3.15
C GLU A 372 -5.18 18.46 -2.89
N GLY A 373 -5.24 18.01 -1.64
CA GLY A 373 -4.64 16.73 -1.22
C GLY A 373 -3.13 16.75 -0.97
N LYS A 374 -2.41 17.87 -1.19
CA LYS A 374 -0.97 17.96 -0.92
C LYS A 374 -0.65 19.01 0.11
N TYR A 375 0.10 18.59 1.13
CA TYR A 375 0.40 19.41 2.30
C TYR A 375 1.90 19.59 2.42
N TYR A 376 2.31 20.82 2.75
CA TYR A 376 3.63 21.06 3.30
C TYR A 376 3.49 21.21 4.82
N TYR A 377 4.53 20.84 5.54
CA TYR A 377 4.53 20.91 7.00
C TYR A 377 5.88 21.37 7.51
N ASN A 378 5.83 22.00 8.67
CA ASN A 378 6.97 22.60 9.34
C ASN A 378 6.72 22.58 10.86
N GLY A 379 7.77 22.72 11.63
CA GLY A 379 7.70 22.78 13.08
C GLY A 379 8.74 23.74 13.62
N GLY A 380 8.62 24.11 14.87
CA GLY A 380 9.59 24.99 15.48
C GLY A 380 9.56 24.98 16.98
N MET A 381 10.50 25.68 17.57
CA MET A 381 10.52 26.01 18.99
C MET A 381 10.89 27.47 19.18
N SER A 382 10.50 28.05 20.30
CA SER A 382 10.89 29.41 20.63
C SER A 382 11.45 29.54 22.04
N PHE A 383 12.32 30.52 22.20
CA PHE A 383 12.88 30.95 23.47
C PHE A 383 12.65 32.44 23.63
N ASP A 384 12.00 32.83 24.72
CA ASP A 384 11.77 34.22 25.07
C ASP A 384 12.79 34.66 26.14
N PHE A 385 13.65 35.61 25.78
CA PHE A 385 14.64 36.21 26.67
C PHE A 385 14.34 37.68 27.00
N SER A 386 13.17 38.19 26.58
CA SER A 386 12.79 39.59 26.74
C SER A 386 12.61 40.03 28.20
N ASP A 387 12.34 39.07 29.10
CA ASP A 387 12.21 39.30 30.54
C ASP A 387 13.56 39.35 31.29
N LEU A 388 14.69 39.15 30.62
CA LEU A 388 16.01 39.17 31.26
C LEU A 388 16.48 40.62 31.55
N GLU A 389 17.20 40.81 32.68
CA GLU A 389 17.88 42.08 32.98
C GLU A 389 19.16 42.17 32.12
N TRP A 390 19.05 42.71 30.91
CA TRP A 390 20.20 42.97 30.06
C TRP A 390 21.06 44.11 30.61
N LEU A 391 22.38 43.92 30.64
CA LEU A 391 23.32 44.91 31.17
C LEU A 391 23.65 46.02 30.16
N ASP A 392 23.37 45.80 28.87
CA ASP A 392 23.65 46.72 27.77
C ASP A 392 22.33 47.10 27.05
N GLU A 393 21.90 48.37 27.11
CA GLU A 393 20.63 48.84 26.50
C GLU A 393 20.73 49.20 24.98
N HIS A 394 21.88 48.97 24.32
CA HIS A 394 22.16 49.54 22.98
C HIS A 394 22.92 48.65 21.98
N GLU A 395 23.15 47.37 22.27
CA GLU A 395 23.74 46.45 21.27
C GLU A 395 22.65 45.61 20.62
N ASP A 396 22.67 45.56 19.29
CA ASP A 396 21.92 44.62 18.47
C ASP A 396 22.43 43.21 18.79
N ASN A 397 21.81 42.58 19.80
CA ASN A 397 22.23 41.30 20.35
C ASN A 397 21.73 40.13 19.49
N ASP A 398 20.99 40.39 18.40
CA ASP A 398 20.29 39.39 17.61
C ASP A 398 21.27 38.37 16.99
N ASP A 399 22.35 38.85 16.34
CA ASP A 399 23.39 38.00 15.76
C ASP A 399 24.08 37.11 16.82
N MET A 400 24.43 37.71 17.96
CA MET A 400 25.08 36.99 19.06
C MET A 400 24.14 35.95 19.67
N LEU A 401 22.88 36.29 19.88
CA LEU A 401 21.89 35.40 20.46
C LEU A 401 21.60 34.23 19.50
N SER A 402 21.50 34.50 18.20
CA SER A 402 21.37 33.48 17.17
C SER A 402 22.54 32.48 17.20
N ASP A 403 23.78 32.98 17.25
CA ASP A 403 24.99 32.14 17.35
C ASP A 403 25.00 31.27 18.63
N ILE A 404 24.67 31.88 19.78
CA ILE A 404 24.65 31.19 21.08
C ILE A 404 23.57 30.10 21.12
N VAL A 405 22.38 30.41 20.61
CA VAL A 405 21.24 29.48 20.56
C VAL A 405 21.54 28.33 19.58
N ARG A 406 22.09 28.62 18.40
CA ARG A 406 22.50 27.58 17.44
C ARG A 406 23.52 26.62 18.05
N GLU A 407 24.57 27.15 18.67
CA GLU A 407 25.60 26.32 19.31
C GLU A 407 25.02 25.50 20.47
N ALA A 408 24.08 26.07 21.24
CA ALA A 408 23.41 25.34 22.32
C ALA A 408 22.48 24.22 21.81
N ALA A 409 21.78 24.44 20.69
CA ALA A 409 20.96 23.42 20.05
C ALA A 409 21.82 22.27 19.52
N ASP A 410 22.91 22.59 18.80
CA ASP A 410 23.85 21.59 18.26
C ASP A 410 24.49 20.73 19.37
N ASP A 411 24.87 21.36 20.50
CA ASP A 411 25.43 20.67 21.67
C ASP A 411 24.44 19.69 22.32
N ASN A 412 23.14 19.86 22.10
CA ASN A 412 22.06 19.03 22.61
C ASN A 412 21.36 18.21 21.50
N TYR A 413 22.04 17.96 20.38
CA TYR A 413 21.54 17.12 19.28
C TYR A 413 20.25 17.62 18.61
N VAL A 414 19.93 18.92 18.75
CA VAL A 414 18.81 19.56 18.06
C VAL A 414 19.33 20.25 16.80
N TYR A 415 19.02 19.66 15.64
CA TYR A 415 19.48 20.18 14.34
C TYR A 415 18.50 21.21 13.80
N VAL A 416 18.96 22.47 13.71
CA VAL A 416 18.14 23.62 13.34
C VAL A 416 18.42 24.06 11.90
N ASP A 417 17.36 24.23 11.12
CA ASP A 417 17.48 24.74 9.74
C ASP A 417 17.70 26.24 9.76
N ASP A 418 16.77 26.99 10.35
CA ASP A 418 16.85 28.45 10.44
C ASP A 418 16.59 28.97 11.86
N ILE A 419 17.19 30.12 12.16
CA ILE A 419 16.98 30.81 13.44
C ILE A 419 16.68 32.27 13.16
N GLU A 420 15.48 32.69 13.51
CA GLU A 420 15.07 34.08 13.50
C GLU A 420 15.12 34.65 14.93
N VAL A 421 15.89 35.72 15.12
CA VAL A 421 15.91 36.44 16.38
C VAL A 421 15.29 37.81 16.18
N TYR A 422 14.31 38.16 17.01
CA TYR A 422 13.71 39.48 17.00
C TYR A 422 13.23 39.86 18.40
N ASN A 423 13.60 41.05 18.89
CA ASN A 423 13.25 41.53 20.23
C ASN A 423 13.59 40.51 21.33
N GLU A 424 14.78 39.90 21.25
CA GLU A 424 15.26 38.92 22.25
C GLU A 424 14.41 37.64 22.32
N GLU A 425 13.53 37.40 21.35
CA GLU A 425 12.88 36.12 21.10
C GLU A 425 13.65 35.39 19.99
N ALA A 426 14.12 34.18 20.27
CA ALA A 426 14.75 33.32 19.28
C ALA A 426 13.78 32.22 18.86
N ARG A 427 13.45 32.17 17.57
CA ARG A 427 12.62 31.13 16.96
C ARG A 427 13.49 30.24 16.10
N LEU A 428 13.35 28.94 16.31
CA LEU A 428 14.04 27.90 15.58
C LEU A 428 13.03 27.21 14.69
N ASP A 429 13.34 27.10 13.41
CA ASP A 429 12.50 26.40 12.44
C ASP A 429 13.12 25.06 12.07
N PHE A 430 12.25 24.06 11.93
CA PHE A 430 12.56 22.68 11.54
C PHE A 430 11.80 22.35 10.26
N THR A 431 12.55 21.89 9.26
CA THR A 431 11.99 21.39 8.01
C THR A 431 12.04 19.87 7.97
N PRO A 432 11.11 19.22 7.25
CA PRO A 432 11.15 17.78 7.04
C PRO A 432 12.38 17.35 6.25
N ASP A 433 12.96 16.21 6.63
CA ASP A 433 14.02 15.58 5.87
C ASP A 433 13.51 14.99 4.54
N TYR A 434 14.42 14.67 3.62
CA TYR A 434 14.08 14.18 2.27
C TYR A 434 13.22 12.91 2.27
N ASP A 435 13.34 12.05 3.30
CA ASP A 435 12.56 10.83 3.46
C ASP A 435 11.30 11.00 4.35
N GLU A 436 11.10 12.18 4.94
CA GLU A 436 9.91 12.55 5.70
C GLU A 436 8.87 13.18 4.77
N THR A 437 8.31 12.39 3.84
CA THR A 437 7.26 12.83 2.89
C THR A 437 5.90 12.15 3.11
N GLY A 438 4.81 12.87 2.82
CA GLY A 438 3.44 12.37 2.99
C GLY A 438 3.03 12.20 4.46
N LEU A 439 1.96 11.45 4.73
CA LEU A 439 1.43 11.29 6.09
C LEU A 439 2.38 10.55 7.03
N ASP A 440 3.02 9.47 6.56
CA ASP A 440 4.03 8.72 7.34
C ASP A 440 5.27 9.58 7.62
N GLY A 441 5.67 10.40 6.64
CA GLY A 441 6.72 11.39 6.81
C GLY A 441 6.37 12.46 7.84
N PHE A 442 5.13 12.97 7.81
CA PHE A 442 4.66 13.92 8.80
C PHE A 442 4.60 13.33 10.21
N GLU A 443 4.21 12.06 10.37
CA GLU A 443 4.24 11.39 11.67
C GLU A 443 5.68 11.25 12.20
N LYS A 444 6.63 10.85 11.36
CA LYS A 444 8.06 10.79 11.73
C LYS A 444 8.63 12.15 12.09
N PHE A 445 8.29 13.18 11.30
CA PHE A 445 8.70 14.55 11.55
C PHE A 445 8.14 15.05 12.88
N ALA A 446 6.86 14.79 13.16
CA ALA A 446 6.23 15.13 14.43
C ALA A 446 6.94 14.44 15.62
N ASP A 447 7.24 13.16 15.51
CA ASP A 447 7.98 12.41 16.54
C ASP A 447 9.38 12.99 16.78
N ARG A 448 10.09 13.38 15.71
CA ARG A 448 11.42 14.04 15.80
C ARG A 448 11.35 15.40 16.48
N VAL A 449 10.34 16.22 16.15
CA VAL A 449 10.16 17.53 16.80
C VAL A 449 9.78 17.37 18.28
N LEU A 450 8.99 16.35 18.63
CA LEU A 450 8.73 16.01 20.05
C LEU A 450 9.99 15.58 20.79
N GLU A 451 10.91 14.86 20.16
CA GLU A 451 12.22 14.54 20.76
C GLU A 451 13.02 15.82 21.04
N TYR A 452 12.95 16.82 20.17
CA TYR A 452 13.58 18.12 20.41
C TYR A 452 12.93 18.91 21.55
N ASP A 453 11.63 18.76 21.78
CA ASP A 453 10.90 19.37 22.90
C ASP A 453 11.53 18.98 24.25
N GLU A 454 11.96 17.71 24.39
CA GLU A 454 12.59 17.19 25.61
C GLU A 454 13.90 17.91 25.95
N HIS A 455 14.59 18.48 24.95
CA HIS A 455 15.86 19.18 25.10
C HIS A 455 15.74 20.69 25.37
N TRP A 456 14.52 21.23 25.39
CA TRP A 456 14.31 22.67 25.48
C TRP A 456 14.99 23.31 26.71
N GLN A 457 14.85 22.69 27.88
CA GLN A 457 15.42 23.23 29.12
C GLN A 457 16.95 23.19 29.13
N GLU A 458 17.55 22.16 28.54
CA GLU A 458 19.01 22.00 28.48
C GLU A 458 19.64 23.05 27.56
N ILE A 459 18.99 23.34 26.44
CA ILE A 459 19.36 24.42 25.53
C ILE A 459 19.26 25.77 26.26
N TYR A 460 18.12 26.04 26.91
CA TYR A 460 17.90 27.28 27.65
C TYR A 460 19.00 27.51 28.71
N ASP A 461 19.34 26.48 29.49
CA ASP A 461 20.37 26.55 30.53
C ASP A 461 21.76 26.85 29.96
N VAL A 462 22.11 26.25 28.81
CA VAL A 462 23.38 26.52 28.11
C VAL A 462 23.42 27.97 27.62
N VAL A 463 22.34 28.47 27.02
CA VAL A 463 22.23 29.87 26.56
C VAL A 463 22.42 30.83 27.74
N ILE A 464 21.68 30.64 28.84
CA ILE A 464 21.80 31.47 30.04
C ILE A 464 23.22 31.44 30.63
N SER A 465 23.86 30.26 30.66
CA SER A 465 25.24 30.12 31.11
C SER A 465 26.22 30.92 30.24
N LYS A 466 26.08 30.85 28.91
CA LYS A 466 26.91 31.60 27.96
C LYS A 466 26.69 33.10 28.09
N LEU A 467 25.44 33.57 28.19
CA LEU A 467 25.13 34.99 28.40
C LEU A 467 25.73 35.54 29.71
N LYS A 468 25.71 34.76 30.80
CA LYS A 468 26.41 35.11 32.06
C LYS A 468 27.93 35.17 31.88
N GLY A 469 28.51 34.19 31.18
CA GLY A 469 29.95 34.15 30.89
C GLY A 469 30.43 35.35 30.06
N LEU A 470 29.61 35.80 29.12
CA LEU A 470 29.83 37.00 28.30
C LEU A 470 29.49 38.31 29.02
N ARG A 471 28.93 38.24 30.25
CA ARG A 471 28.49 39.39 31.05
C ARG A 471 27.39 40.22 30.37
N LYS A 472 26.51 39.56 29.62
CA LYS A 472 25.34 40.20 29.01
C LYS A 472 24.16 40.31 29.97
N ILE A 473 24.07 39.39 30.92
CA ILE A 473 23.08 39.37 32.01
C ILE A 473 23.79 39.18 33.37
N PRO A 474 23.16 39.57 34.50
CA PRO A 474 23.73 39.40 35.83
C PRO A 474 24.15 37.96 36.16
N ALA A 475 25.37 37.82 36.68
CA ALA A 475 25.91 36.56 37.21
C ALA A 475 26.03 36.61 38.75
N PRO A 476 26.05 35.47 39.47
CA PRO A 476 26.06 35.45 40.94
C PRO A 476 27.27 36.15 41.60
N ASP A 477 28.37 36.32 40.88
CA ASP A 477 29.56 37.08 41.28
C ASP A 477 29.40 38.60 41.07
N LEU A 478 28.57 39.03 40.12
CA LEU A 478 28.25 40.44 39.87
C LEU A 478 27.42 41.09 41.00
N GLU A 479 26.55 40.34 41.70
CA GLU A 479 25.87 40.89 42.89
C GLU A 479 26.85 41.26 44.01
N LYS A 480 27.98 40.54 44.10
CA LYS A 480 29.07 40.85 45.05
C LYS A 480 29.93 42.03 44.58
N GLU A 481 30.13 42.18 43.27
CA GLU A 481 30.87 43.32 42.70
C GLU A 481 30.06 44.63 42.69
N ARG A 482 28.72 44.58 42.52
CA ARG A 482 27.82 45.74 42.69
C ARG A 482 27.96 46.41 44.08
N PHE A 483 28.56 45.72 45.06
CA PHE A 483 28.75 46.20 46.43
C PHE A 483 30.23 46.36 46.86
N TYR A 484 31.17 46.56 45.93
CA TYR A 484 32.54 46.96 46.29
C TYR A 484 32.89 48.36 45.80
N TRP A 485 32.64 49.37 46.65
CA TRP A 485 33.20 50.71 46.47
C TRP A 485 34.42 50.85 47.39
N PRO A 486 35.65 51.05 46.87
CA PRO A 486 36.81 51.25 47.72
C PRO A 486 36.64 52.53 48.55
N SER A 487 37.00 52.45 49.83
CA SER A 487 36.98 53.59 50.74
C SER A 487 37.91 54.71 50.23
N ASP A 488 37.66 55.96 50.62
CA ASP A 488 38.51 57.09 50.20
C ASP A 488 39.99 56.90 50.62
N GLU A 489 40.24 56.14 51.69
CA GLU A 489 41.57 55.72 52.13
C GLU A 489 42.26 54.74 51.16
N GLU A 490 41.50 53.83 50.56
CA GLU A 490 42.01 52.87 49.57
C GLU A 490 42.28 53.54 48.22
N LYS A 491 41.45 54.51 47.82
CA LYS A 491 41.69 55.35 46.64
C LYS A 491 42.96 56.20 46.78
N ALA A 492 43.20 56.76 47.97
CA ALA A 492 44.41 57.54 48.25
C ALA A 492 45.69 56.68 48.17
N LYS A 493 45.65 55.43 48.67
CA LYS A 493 46.79 54.50 48.59
C LYS A 493 47.09 54.05 47.15
N GLN A 494 46.09 53.87 46.31
CA GLN A 494 46.29 53.52 44.90
C GLN A 494 46.93 54.67 44.09
N MET A 495 46.54 55.92 44.36
CA MET A 495 47.20 57.10 43.75
C MET A 495 48.65 57.29 44.22
N GLU A 496 48.97 57.01 45.48
CA GLU A 496 50.34 57.09 46.01
C GLU A 496 51.26 56.01 45.42
N LEU A 497 50.73 54.81 45.15
CA LEU A 497 51.46 53.75 44.45
C LEU A 497 51.84 54.19 43.04
N ASP A 498 50.89 54.74 42.29
CA ASP A 498 51.08 55.12 40.89
C ASP A 498 52.14 56.23 40.73
N LEU A 499 52.16 57.20 41.65
CA LEU A 499 53.16 58.27 41.70
C LEU A 499 54.58 57.74 42.00
N LYS A 500 54.72 56.73 42.86
CA LYS A 500 56.03 56.10 43.14
C LYS A 500 56.54 55.29 41.94
N THR A 501 55.67 54.52 41.28
CA THR A 501 56.03 53.78 40.06
C THR A 501 56.41 54.70 38.89
N GLN A 502 55.81 55.89 38.80
CA GLN A 502 56.17 56.88 37.78
C GLN A 502 57.44 57.66 38.10
N ALA A 503 57.76 57.88 39.38
CA ALA A 503 59.03 58.49 39.80
C ALA A 503 60.21 57.52 39.62
N GLU A 504 60.04 56.24 39.93
CA GLU A 504 61.09 55.22 39.77
C GLU A 504 61.37 54.88 38.29
N LYS A 505 60.41 55.06 37.39
CA LYS A 505 60.61 54.86 35.93
C LYS A 505 61.29 56.03 35.22
N LYS A 506 61.41 57.21 35.85
CA LYS A 506 61.91 58.43 35.16
C LYS A 506 63.41 58.69 35.32
N ASP A 507 64.08 57.99 36.23
CA ASP A 507 65.50 58.22 36.56
C ASP A 507 66.47 57.12 36.03
N ALA A 508 66.04 56.26 35.09
CA ALA A 508 66.83 55.08 34.68
C ALA A 508 67.12 54.89 33.17
N GLU A 509 66.85 55.85 32.27
CA GLU A 509 67.30 55.74 30.86
C GLU A 509 68.04 56.99 30.35
N ASP A 510 69.36 56.84 30.41
CA ASP A 510 70.47 57.50 29.73
C ASP A 510 70.25 58.77 28.89
N VAL A 511 70.68 59.85 29.53
CA VAL A 511 71.08 61.17 29.03
C VAL A 511 72.25 61.12 28.00
N ASP A 512 72.87 59.96 27.75
CA ASP A 512 74.06 59.86 26.87
C ASP A 512 73.71 59.65 25.38
N THR A 513 72.50 59.20 25.06
CA THR A 513 72.07 58.95 23.66
C THR A 513 71.55 60.23 22.97
N VAL A 514 71.05 61.21 23.73
CA VAL A 514 70.50 62.48 23.22
C VAL A 514 71.60 63.51 22.90
N LEU A 515 72.78 63.41 23.52
CA LEU A 515 73.90 64.33 23.30
C LEU A 515 74.70 64.03 22.01
N SER A 516 74.55 62.86 21.41
CA SER A 516 75.20 62.50 20.14
C SER A 516 74.43 63.00 18.90
N MET A 517 73.09 63.03 18.96
CA MET A 517 72.24 63.46 17.84
C MET A 517 72.11 64.99 17.67
N ILE A 518 72.51 65.78 18.68
CA ILE A 518 72.50 67.26 18.62
C ILE A 518 73.78 67.84 17.99
N ARG A 519 74.81 67.03 17.71
CA ARG A 519 76.09 67.48 17.11
C ARG A 519 76.18 67.42 15.58
N GLU A 520 75.21 66.85 14.85
CA GLU A 520 75.31 66.73 13.39
C GLU A 520 74.39 67.62 12.52
N SER A 521 73.43 68.39 13.08
CA SER A 521 72.52 69.20 12.23
C SER A 521 72.64 70.73 12.34
N LYS A 522 73.65 71.28 13.04
CA LYS A 522 74.01 72.70 12.93
C LYS A 522 74.97 72.97 11.76
N LYS A 523 74.45 72.99 10.52
CA LYS A 523 74.94 73.93 9.49
C LYS A 523 73.80 74.51 8.63
N ILE A 524 73.40 75.71 9.04
CA ILE A 524 73.21 76.92 8.22
C ILE A 524 71.92 77.00 7.36
N LYS A 525 70.88 77.72 7.81
CA LYS A 525 70.60 79.19 7.74
C LYS A 525 70.11 79.70 6.37
N VAL A 526 68.90 80.30 6.37
CA VAL A 526 68.56 81.66 5.84
C VAL A 526 67.32 81.75 4.90
N ARG A 527 66.40 82.65 5.29
CA ARG A 527 65.45 83.51 4.54
C ARG A 527 64.16 82.91 3.95
N ILE A 528 62.99 83.31 4.46
CA ILE A 528 62.15 84.53 4.24
C ILE A 528 61.00 84.24 3.27
N MET A 529 59.78 84.48 3.80
CA MET A 529 58.53 84.91 3.17
C MET A 529 58.38 84.87 1.63
N ARG A 530 57.28 84.30 1.14
CA ARG A 530 56.06 85.07 0.79
C ARG A 530 54.98 84.19 0.15
N ALA A 531 53.76 84.49 0.58
CA ALA A 531 52.46 84.32 -0.06
C ALA A 531 52.43 84.20 -1.59
N LYS A 532 51.45 83.44 -2.11
CA LYS A 532 50.30 84.03 -2.80
C LYS A 532 49.26 82.98 -3.24
N LYS A 533 48.02 83.31 -2.87
CA LYS A 533 46.71 82.94 -3.43
C LYS A 533 46.23 81.51 -3.28
#